data_AF-A0A7V4UHX4-F1
#
_entry.id   AF-A0A7V4UHX4-F1
#
_cell.length_a   1.000
_cell.length_b   1.000
_cell.length_c   1.000
_cell.angle_alpha   90.00
_cell.angle_beta   90.00
_cell.angle_gamma   90.00
#
_symmetry.space_group_name_H-M   'P 1'
#
loop_
_entity.id
_entity.type
_entity.pdbx_description
1 polymer ?
#
loop_
_entity_poly.entity_id
_entity_poly.type
_entity_poly.pdbx_seq_one_letter_code
_entity_poly.pdbx_strand_id
1 'polypeptide(L)'
;MFFKLQPLIYSIIFVLALEVSTLEVWFFRAVLFLIVFSILIIWPLARKVRFLAIPFFLSIGSANLLFFIDNQVEKQIFIGLSVVIYYLALLGAYRLKVYDCDQTAQGMVALSTISTIFFWFVSILGWYINFQVDGWLLIITFFISSFFISLPSLYICQTKPSHNEKDSCGYLNHNRQIKNEQIIFLNFVLAFVISQIAWLSTFWPFNNLTTGSFLLIIFYVFYDIIRMFLRGELAKKRVIKRVLLFIILSAVILATAQWRLLV
;
A
#
# COMPACT_ATOMS: atom_id res chain seq x y z
N MET A 1 -16.53 20.28 -2.04
CA MET A 1 -17.31 19.18 -2.65
C MET A 1 -16.71 17.84 -2.22
N PHE A 2 -17.08 17.32 -1.03
CA PHE A 2 -16.45 16.11 -0.46
C PHE A 2 -17.13 14.79 -0.82
N PHE A 3 -18.42 14.82 -1.22
CA PHE A 3 -19.16 13.62 -1.56
C PHE A 3 -19.35 13.49 -3.06
N LYS A 4 -18.75 12.44 -3.64
CA LYS A 4 -19.06 11.95 -4.98
C LYS A 4 -19.67 10.57 -4.84
N LEU A 5 -20.79 10.35 -5.52
CA LEU A 5 -21.58 9.12 -5.41
C LEU A 5 -20.82 7.89 -5.94
N GLN A 6 -19.99 8.06 -6.97
CA GLN A 6 -19.31 6.94 -7.65
C GLN A 6 -18.32 6.18 -6.74
N PRO A 7 -17.29 6.81 -6.11
CA PRO A 7 -16.41 6.10 -5.17
C PRO A 7 -17.15 5.43 -4.02
N LEU A 8 -18.25 6.05 -3.55
CA LEU A 8 -19.08 5.52 -2.47
C LEU A 8 -19.80 4.24 -2.90
N ILE A 9 -20.43 4.22 -4.09
CA ILE A 9 -21.08 3.02 -4.62
C ILE A 9 -20.08 1.87 -4.76
N TYR A 10 -18.88 2.13 -5.28
CA TYR A 10 -17.87 1.08 -5.43
C TYR A 10 -17.35 0.58 -4.08
N SER A 11 -17.22 1.44 -3.08
CA SER A 11 -16.89 1.00 -1.72
C SER A 11 -17.99 0.13 -1.11
N ILE A 12 -19.28 0.37 -1.40
CA ILE A 12 -20.38 -0.50 -0.95
C ILE A 12 -20.29 -1.87 -1.62
N ILE A 13 -20.04 -1.93 -2.93
CA ILE A 13 -19.85 -3.20 -3.65
C ILE A 13 -18.66 -3.97 -3.05
N PHE A 14 -17.59 -3.26 -2.72
CA PHE A 14 -16.43 -3.82 -2.05
C PHE A 14 -16.77 -4.41 -0.67
N VAL A 15 -17.54 -3.69 0.18
CA VAL A 15 -18.05 -4.23 1.47
C VAL A 15 -18.78 -5.54 1.24
N LEU A 16 -19.77 -5.54 0.34
CA LEU A 16 -20.62 -6.70 0.09
C LEU A 16 -19.79 -7.90 -0.39
N ALA A 17 -18.80 -7.68 -1.24
CA ALA A 17 -17.91 -8.73 -1.69
C ALA A 17 -17.03 -9.27 -0.54
N LEU A 18 -16.55 -8.42 0.37
CA LEU A 18 -15.82 -8.87 1.56
C LEU A 18 -16.73 -9.64 2.52
N GLU A 19 -17.97 -9.20 2.74
CA GLU A 19 -18.95 -9.93 3.55
C GLU A 19 -19.23 -11.32 2.97
N VAL A 20 -19.45 -11.42 1.66
CA VAL A 20 -19.62 -12.72 0.99
C VAL A 20 -18.36 -13.59 1.11
N SER A 21 -17.16 -12.99 1.10
CA SER A 21 -15.91 -13.72 1.28
C SER A 21 -15.75 -14.33 2.68
N THR A 22 -16.48 -13.84 3.69
CA THR A 22 -16.50 -14.46 5.02
C THR A 22 -17.19 -15.83 5.02
N LEU A 23 -18.00 -16.12 4.00
CA LEU A 23 -18.61 -17.43 3.77
C LEU A 23 -17.62 -18.32 3.00
N GLU A 24 -17.06 -19.32 3.67
CA GLU A 24 -16.01 -20.19 3.13
C GLU A 24 -16.33 -20.76 1.73
N VAL A 25 -17.57 -21.19 1.51
CA VAL A 25 -18.05 -21.77 0.24
C VAL A 25 -17.93 -20.78 -0.94
N TRP A 26 -18.05 -19.49 -0.66
CA TRP A 26 -18.06 -18.42 -1.67
C TRP A 26 -16.74 -17.67 -1.77
N PHE A 27 -15.75 -17.99 -0.93
CA PHE A 27 -14.48 -17.27 -0.83
C PHE A 27 -13.80 -17.05 -2.19
N PHE A 28 -13.47 -18.13 -2.92
CA PHE A 28 -12.78 -18.02 -4.20
C PHE A 28 -13.60 -17.28 -5.26
N ARG A 29 -14.93 -17.42 -5.25
CA ARG A 29 -15.83 -16.71 -6.17
C ARG A 29 -15.86 -15.21 -5.86
N ALA A 30 -15.86 -14.84 -4.58
CA ALA A 30 -15.79 -13.45 -4.13
C ALA A 30 -14.43 -12.81 -4.49
N VAL A 31 -13.32 -13.52 -4.27
CA VAL A 31 -11.98 -13.06 -4.68
C VAL A 31 -11.90 -12.87 -6.19
N LEU A 32 -12.37 -13.83 -6.98
CA LEU A 32 -12.41 -13.72 -8.44
C LEU A 32 -13.28 -12.52 -8.89
N PHE A 33 -14.44 -12.34 -8.26
CA PHE A 33 -15.29 -11.18 -8.50
C PHE A 33 -14.56 -9.86 -8.19
N LEU A 34 -13.86 -9.76 -7.07
CA LEU A 34 -13.08 -8.57 -6.69
C LEU A 34 -11.95 -8.26 -7.69
N ILE A 35 -11.29 -9.30 -8.21
CA ILE A 35 -10.26 -9.18 -9.26
C ILE A 35 -10.87 -8.58 -10.53
N VAL A 36 -11.95 -9.20 -11.03
CA VAL A 36 -12.64 -8.78 -12.25
C VAL A 36 -13.23 -7.37 -12.08
N PHE A 37 -13.85 -7.09 -10.94
CA PHE A 37 -14.41 -5.79 -10.58
C PHE A 37 -13.32 -4.72 -10.56
N SER A 38 -12.17 -5.01 -9.96
CA SER A 38 -11.05 -4.07 -9.89
C SER A 38 -10.47 -3.75 -11.26
N ILE A 39 -10.39 -4.72 -12.16
CA ILE A 39 -9.84 -4.51 -13.50
C ILE A 39 -10.86 -3.79 -14.40
N LEU A 40 -12.10 -4.26 -14.45
CA LEU A 40 -13.09 -3.78 -15.43
C LEU A 40 -13.77 -2.47 -15.02
N ILE A 41 -14.05 -2.29 -13.72
CA ILE A 41 -14.90 -1.18 -13.26
C ILE A 41 -14.05 -0.01 -12.73
N ILE A 42 -12.93 -0.28 -12.04
CA ILE A 42 -12.07 0.78 -11.50
C ILE A 42 -11.21 1.42 -12.58
N TRP A 43 -10.78 0.65 -13.60
CA TRP A 43 -10.01 1.19 -14.73
C TRP A 43 -10.69 2.40 -15.37
N PRO A 44 -11.95 2.34 -15.84
CA PRO A 44 -12.60 3.47 -16.51
C PRO A 44 -12.81 4.65 -15.57
N LEU A 45 -12.93 4.41 -14.25
CA LEU A 45 -13.05 5.49 -13.26
C LEU A 45 -11.76 6.31 -13.21
N ALA A 46 -10.61 5.64 -13.03
CA ALA A 46 -9.32 6.30 -12.88
C ALA A 46 -8.79 6.87 -14.20
N ARG A 47 -9.13 6.28 -15.35
CA ARG A 47 -8.59 6.56 -16.72
C ARG A 47 -7.07 6.51 -16.86
N LYS A 48 -6.32 6.40 -15.76
CA LYS A 48 -4.87 6.24 -15.72
C LYS A 48 -4.57 4.91 -15.04
N VAL A 49 -3.99 3.97 -15.80
CA VAL A 49 -3.67 2.59 -15.33
C VAL A 49 -2.86 2.60 -14.04
N ARG A 50 -2.02 3.64 -13.84
CA ARG A 50 -1.23 3.81 -12.61
C ARG A 50 -2.08 3.74 -11.34
N PHE A 51 -3.30 4.25 -11.30
CA PHE A 51 -4.09 4.25 -10.06
C PHE A 51 -4.85 2.93 -9.79
N LEU A 52 -4.78 1.95 -10.71
CA LEU A 52 -5.49 0.68 -10.57
C LEU A 52 -4.79 -0.28 -9.61
N ALA A 53 -3.47 -0.18 -9.48
CA ALA A 53 -2.69 -1.10 -8.65
C ALA A 53 -3.16 -1.07 -7.18
N ILE A 54 -3.37 0.12 -6.60
CA ILE A 54 -3.71 0.24 -5.17
C ILE A 54 -5.05 -0.44 -4.85
N PRO A 55 -6.19 -0.12 -5.50
CA PRO A 55 -7.45 -0.81 -5.21
C PRO A 55 -7.40 -2.31 -5.52
N PHE A 56 -6.69 -2.72 -6.58
CA PHE A 56 -6.53 -4.14 -6.94
C PHE A 56 -5.84 -4.94 -5.83
N PHE A 57 -4.64 -4.53 -5.44
CA PHE A 57 -3.87 -5.21 -4.39
C PHE A 57 -4.55 -5.08 -3.02
N LEU A 58 -5.24 -3.96 -2.76
CA LEU A 58 -5.98 -3.78 -1.52
C LEU A 58 -7.13 -4.79 -1.43
N SER A 59 -7.86 -5.02 -2.53
CA SER A 59 -9.02 -5.90 -2.54
C SER A 59 -8.63 -7.36 -2.30
N ILE A 60 -7.58 -7.81 -3.01
CA ILE A 60 -7.08 -9.18 -2.86
C ILE A 60 -6.42 -9.34 -1.49
N GLY A 61 -5.61 -8.37 -1.06
CA GLY A 61 -4.94 -8.39 0.24
C GLY A 61 -5.93 -8.43 1.41
N SER A 62 -7.01 -7.65 1.36
CA SER A 62 -8.06 -7.68 2.39
C SER A 62 -8.84 -8.98 2.39
N ALA A 63 -9.22 -9.50 1.21
CA ALA A 63 -9.94 -10.77 1.13
C ALA A 63 -9.09 -11.93 1.66
N ASN A 64 -7.81 -11.98 1.28
CA ASN A 64 -6.89 -12.99 1.81
C ASN A 64 -6.66 -12.85 3.31
N LEU A 65 -6.60 -11.64 3.87
CA LEU A 65 -6.47 -11.45 5.31
C LEU A 65 -7.70 -11.91 6.08
N LEU A 66 -8.91 -11.70 5.54
CA LEU A 66 -10.14 -12.18 6.15
C LEU A 66 -10.17 -13.69 6.33
N PHE A 67 -9.48 -14.43 5.46
CA PHE A 67 -9.34 -15.88 5.59
C PHE A 67 -8.56 -16.29 6.86
N PHE A 68 -7.64 -15.47 7.33
CA PHE A 68 -6.80 -15.76 8.50
C PHE A 68 -7.33 -15.21 9.83
N ILE A 69 -8.43 -14.46 9.81
CA ILE A 69 -9.07 -13.94 11.02
C ILE A 69 -10.16 -14.94 11.41
N ASP A 70 -10.15 -15.50 12.61
CA ASP A 70 -11.19 -16.46 13.02
C ASP A 70 -12.39 -15.77 13.69
N ASN A 71 -12.11 -14.77 14.53
CA ASN A 71 -13.13 -14.09 15.32
C ASN A 71 -14.06 -13.22 14.45
N GLN A 72 -15.37 -13.46 14.54
CA GLN A 72 -16.38 -12.75 13.75
C GLN A 72 -16.38 -11.23 14.02
N VAL A 73 -16.18 -10.81 15.26
CA VAL A 73 -16.14 -9.37 15.61
C VAL A 73 -14.92 -8.70 14.98
N GLU A 74 -13.77 -9.36 15.01
CA GLU A 74 -12.54 -8.87 14.39
C GLU A 74 -12.66 -8.80 12.87
N LYS A 75 -13.32 -9.78 12.23
CA LYS A 75 -13.64 -9.73 10.78
C LYS A 75 -14.43 -8.47 10.44
N GLN A 76 -15.48 -8.17 11.19
CA GLN A 76 -16.34 -7.01 10.94
C GLN A 76 -15.61 -5.67 11.12
N ILE A 77 -14.78 -5.57 12.16
CA ILE A 77 -13.92 -4.39 12.36
C ILE A 77 -12.93 -4.25 11.19
N PHE A 78 -12.31 -5.35 10.75
CA PHE A 78 -11.38 -5.36 9.64
C PHE A 78 -12.04 -4.99 8.30
N ILE A 79 -13.26 -5.48 8.03
CA ILE A 79 -14.05 -5.09 6.85
C ILE A 79 -14.31 -3.58 6.89
N GLY A 80 -14.79 -3.05 8.02
CA GLY A 80 -15.02 -1.61 8.18
C GLY A 80 -13.77 -0.77 7.90
N LEU A 81 -12.62 -1.15 8.46
CA LEU A 81 -11.34 -0.47 8.21
C LEU A 81 -10.89 -0.57 6.74
N SER A 82 -10.99 -1.76 6.16
CA SER A 82 -10.63 -2.01 4.75
C SER A 82 -11.44 -1.15 3.80
N VAL A 83 -12.74 -0.99 4.08
CA VAL A 83 -13.68 -0.21 3.27
C VAL A 83 -13.36 1.28 3.35
N VAL A 84 -13.02 1.80 4.53
CA VAL A 84 -12.57 3.19 4.67
C VAL A 84 -11.32 3.44 3.84
N ILE A 85 -10.31 2.57 3.93
CA ILE A 85 -9.06 2.70 3.17
C ILE A 85 -9.32 2.60 1.66
N TYR A 86 -10.19 1.69 1.25
CA TYR A 86 -10.57 1.49 -0.14
C TYR A 86 -11.32 2.71 -0.71
N TYR A 87 -12.25 3.27 0.06
CA TYR A 87 -12.93 4.51 -0.29
C TYR A 87 -11.95 5.68 -0.45
N LEU A 88 -11.00 5.83 0.48
CA LEU A 88 -9.95 6.87 0.38
C LEU A 88 -9.06 6.67 -0.85
N ALA A 89 -8.75 5.42 -1.21
CA ALA A 89 -7.97 5.11 -2.40
C ALA A 89 -8.69 5.57 -3.68
N LEU A 90 -9.97 5.23 -3.81
CA LEU A 90 -10.80 5.62 -4.95
C LEU A 90 -11.05 7.13 -5.00
N LEU A 91 -11.36 7.75 -3.86
CA LEU A 91 -11.58 9.19 -3.77
C LEU A 91 -10.30 9.97 -4.12
N GLY A 92 -9.15 9.54 -3.60
CA GLY A 92 -7.85 10.11 -3.91
C GLY A 92 -7.51 10.02 -5.39
N ALA A 93 -7.67 8.83 -5.99
CA ALA A 93 -7.46 8.61 -7.43
C ALA A 93 -8.41 9.46 -8.29
N TYR A 94 -9.69 9.55 -7.90
CA TYR A 94 -10.68 10.35 -8.60
C TYR A 94 -10.36 11.86 -8.53
N ARG A 95 -9.96 12.38 -7.36
CA ARG A 95 -9.60 13.80 -7.20
C ARG A 95 -8.34 14.15 -8.00
N LEU A 96 -7.31 13.30 -7.94
CA LEU A 96 -6.06 13.49 -8.70
C LEU A 96 -6.25 13.37 -10.22
N LYS A 97 -7.36 12.80 -10.68
CA LYS A 97 -7.71 12.83 -12.10
C LYS A 97 -8.09 14.24 -12.58
N VAL A 98 -8.70 15.05 -11.71
CA VAL A 98 -9.18 16.40 -12.02
C VAL A 98 -8.14 17.45 -11.60
N TYR A 99 -7.55 17.29 -10.42
CA TYR A 99 -6.60 18.22 -9.82
C TYR A 99 -5.31 17.50 -9.39
N ASP A 100 -4.28 17.53 -10.24
CA ASP A 100 -3.02 16.83 -9.99
C ASP A 100 -2.22 17.38 -8.77
N CYS A 101 -2.54 18.60 -8.30
CA CYS A 101 -1.85 19.29 -7.20
C CYS A 101 -2.59 19.24 -5.84
N ASP A 102 -3.67 18.47 -5.74
CA ASP A 102 -4.48 18.39 -4.53
C ASP A 102 -3.76 17.63 -3.40
N GLN A 103 -3.14 18.35 -2.46
CA GLN A 103 -2.38 17.77 -1.34
C GLN A 103 -3.18 16.77 -0.50
N THR A 104 -4.49 17.02 -0.33
CA THR A 104 -5.36 16.11 0.43
C THR A 104 -5.50 14.78 -0.30
N ALA A 105 -5.72 14.82 -1.61
CA ALA A 105 -5.82 13.62 -2.44
C ALA A 105 -4.49 12.86 -2.51
N GLN A 106 -3.35 13.57 -2.57
CA GLN A 106 -2.02 12.94 -2.45
C GLN A 106 -1.83 12.24 -1.09
N GLY A 107 -2.32 12.85 -0.01
CA GLY A 107 -2.32 12.25 1.33
C GLY A 107 -3.17 10.99 1.39
N MET A 108 -4.37 11.01 0.82
CA MET A 108 -5.26 9.85 0.71
C MET A 108 -4.61 8.70 -0.03
N VAL A 109 -4.01 8.96 -1.21
CA VAL A 109 -3.33 7.91 -1.98
C VAL A 109 -2.11 7.37 -1.24
N ALA A 110 -1.31 8.22 -0.59
CA ALA A 110 -0.15 7.77 0.19
C ALA A 110 -0.57 6.89 1.37
N LEU A 111 -1.64 7.27 2.09
CA LEU A 111 -2.20 6.45 3.17
C LEU A 111 -2.67 5.10 2.64
N SER A 112 -3.45 5.11 1.56
CA SER A 112 -3.92 3.87 0.92
C SER A 112 -2.77 3.00 0.42
N THR A 113 -1.71 3.56 -0.17
CA THR A 113 -0.51 2.81 -0.58
C THR A 113 0.13 2.07 0.61
N ILE A 114 0.33 2.75 1.74
CA ILE A 114 0.94 2.16 2.94
C ILE A 114 0.03 1.06 3.49
N SER A 115 -1.28 1.31 3.61
CA SER A 115 -2.25 0.32 4.08
C SER A 115 -2.34 -0.90 3.16
N THR A 116 -2.35 -0.70 1.83
CA THR A 116 -2.35 -1.80 0.85
C THR A 116 -1.11 -2.66 0.99
N ILE A 117 0.06 -2.05 1.15
CA ILE A 117 1.31 -2.78 1.35
C ILE A 117 1.27 -3.59 2.63
N PHE A 118 0.78 -3.01 3.73
CA PHE A 118 0.62 -3.75 4.98
C PHE A 118 -0.30 -4.96 4.81
N PHE A 119 -1.49 -4.77 4.23
CA PHE A 119 -2.46 -5.85 4.04
C PHE A 119 -1.90 -6.95 3.16
N TRP A 120 -1.22 -6.56 2.09
CA TRP A 120 -0.62 -7.48 1.16
C TRP A 120 0.55 -8.27 1.77
N PHE A 121 1.42 -7.62 2.54
CA PHE A 121 2.55 -8.29 3.20
C PHE A 121 2.09 -9.30 4.25
N VAL A 122 1.16 -8.92 5.13
CA VAL A 122 0.63 -9.84 6.14
C VAL A 122 -0.12 -10.99 5.46
N SER A 123 -0.89 -10.71 4.39
CA SER A 123 -1.58 -11.74 3.62
C SER A 123 -0.61 -12.78 3.04
N ILE A 124 0.42 -12.35 2.30
CA ILE A 124 1.35 -13.29 1.67
C ILE A 124 2.14 -14.06 2.72
N LEU A 125 2.58 -13.40 3.80
CA LEU A 125 3.26 -14.10 4.89
C LEU A 125 2.36 -15.14 5.55
N GLY A 126 1.06 -14.85 5.70
CA GLY A 126 0.07 -15.83 6.14
C GLY A 126 0.02 -17.05 5.22
N TRP A 127 -0.01 -16.84 3.90
CA TRP A 127 0.04 -17.95 2.94
C TRP A 127 1.36 -18.74 3.02
N TYR A 128 2.48 -18.04 3.10
CA TYR A 128 3.80 -18.66 3.20
C TYR A 128 3.95 -19.57 4.42
N ILE A 129 3.56 -19.07 5.60
CA ILE A 129 3.68 -19.82 6.86
C ILE A 129 2.70 -21.00 6.89
N ASN A 130 1.45 -20.82 6.46
CA ASN A 130 0.42 -21.85 6.61
C ASN A 130 0.45 -22.94 5.52
N PHE A 131 0.88 -22.60 4.30
CA PHE A 131 0.85 -23.53 3.16
C PHE A 131 2.23 -23.98 2.70
N GLN A 132 3.28 -23.66 3.46
CA GLN A 132 4.67 -24.05 3.17
C GLN A 132 5.09 -23.70 1.74
N VAL A 133 4.70 -22.51 1.28
CA VAL A 133 5.05 -22.01 -0.06
C VAL A 133 6.57 -21.83 -0.12
N ASP A 134 7.18 -22.14 -1.26
CA ASP A 134 8.62 -21.94 -1.43
C ASP A 134 9.06 -20.49 -1.19
N GLY A 135 10.22 -20.31 -0.55
CA GLY A 135 10.77 -18.99 -0.24
C GLY A 135 11.05 -18.13 -1.47
N TRP A 136 11.39 -18.72 -2.62
CA TRP A 136 11.63 -17.95 -3.85
C TRP A 136 10.36 -17.29 -4.40
N LEU A 137 9.20 -17.95 -4.26
CA LEU A 137 7.91 -17.37 -4.63
C LEU A 137 7.60 -16.15 -3.77
N LEU A 138 7.86 -16.24 -2.45
CA LEU A 138 7.72 -15.12 -1.52
C LEU A 138 8.49 -13.89 -2.02
N ILE A 139 9.78 -14.06 -2.33
CA ILE A 139 10.67 -13.00 -2.80
C ILE A 139 10.11 -12.33 -4.06
N ILE A 140 9.72 -13.13 -5.06
CA ILE A 140 9.20 -12.64 -6.34
C ILE A 140 7.89 -11.89 -6.12
N THR A 141 6.95 -12.45 -5.35
CA THR A 141 5.67 -11.80 -5.11
C THR A 141 5.84 -10.49 -4.34
N PHE A 142 6.69 -10.45 -3.31
CA PHE A 142 7.02 -9.23 -2.58
C PHE A 142 7.64 -8.16 -3.48
N PHE A 143 8.56 -8.55 -4.36
CA PHE A 143 9.20 -7.64 -5.31
C PHE A 143 8.17 -7.05 -6.28
N ILE A 144 7.41 -7.90 -6.98
CA ILE A 144 6.43 -7.48 -7.99
C ILE A 144 5.37 -6.59 -7.36
N SER A 145 4.79 -7.02 -6.25
CA SER A 145 3.72 -6.27 -5.59
C SER A 145 4.20 -4.94 -5.02
N SER A 146 5.32 -4.91 -4.30
CA SER A 146 5.88 -3.66 -3.78
C SER A 146 6.11 -2.67 -4.91
N PHE A 147 6.70 -3.12 -6.01
CA PHE A 147 6.93 -2.30 -7.19
C PHE A 147 5.63 -1.69 -7.73
N PHE A 148 4.59 -2.50 -7.98
CA PHE A 148 3.34 -2.00 -8.54
C PHE A 148 2.52 -1.15 -7.58
N ILE A 149 2.53 -1.45 -6.27
CA ILE A 149 1.74 -0.72 -5.27
C ILE A 149 2.35 0.66 -4.99
N SER A 150 3.68 0.80 -4.92
CA SER A 150 4.34 2.07 -4.58
C SER A 150 4.46 3.04 -5.76
N LEU A 151 4.60 2.51 -6.98
CA LEU A 151 4.77 3.28 -8.22
C LEU A 151 3.77 4.44 -8.41
N PRO A 152 2.45 4.26 -8.21
CA PRO A 152 1.46 5.30 -8.48
C PRO A 152 1.66 6.51 -7.56
N SER A 153 1.97 6.24 -6.29
CA SER A 153 2.18 7.26 -5.27
C SER A 153 3.46 8.07 -5.52
N LEU A 154 4.52 7.44 -6.03
CA LEU A 154 5.77 8.11 -6.38
C LEU A 154 5.61 9.00 -7.62
N TYR A 155 4.85 8.55 -8.62
CA TYR A 155 4.52 9.38 -9.79
C TYR A 155 3.70 10.63 -9.44
N ILE A 156 2.80 10.53 -8.46
CA ILE A 156 2.05 11.71 -7.98
C ILE A 156 2.99 12.73 -7.34
N CYS A 157 4.08 12.31 -6.71
CA CYS A 157 5.01 13.24 -6.05
C CYS A 157 5.82 14.10 -7.04
N GLN A 158 5.75 13.83 -8.35
CA GLN A 158 6.47 14.54 -9.39
C GLN A 158 5.72 15.77 -9.94
N THR A 159 4.39 15.85 -9.79
CA THR A 159 3.59 16.85 -10.52
C THR A 159 3.98 18.28 -10.12
N LYS A 160 4.64 18.97 -11.05
CA LYS A 160 4.93 20.40 -11.00
C LYS A 160 3.62 21.20 -11.06
N PRO A 161 3.53 22.37 -10.38
CA PRO A 161 2.54 23.37 -10.74
C PRO A 161 2.77 23.85 -12.18
N SER A 162 1.69 23.94 -12.96
CA SER A 162 1.72 24.39 -14.35
C SER A 162 2.14 25.86 -14.45
N HIS A 163 2.96 26.17 -15.45
CA HIS A 163 3.71 27.41 -15.63
C HIS A 163 2.86 28.68 -15.88
N ASN A 164 1.53 28.55 -15.98
CA ASN A 164 0.64 29.67 -16.31
C ASN A 164 -0.16 30.22 -15.12
N GLU A 165 -0.05 29.62 -13.94
CA GLU A 165 -0.83 30.04 -12.77
C GLU A 165 0.10 30.46 -11.63
N LYS A 166 0.41 31.77 -11.60
CA LYS A 166 1.42 32.38 -10.72
C LYS A 166 1.14 32.29 -9.21
N ASP A 167 -0.05 31.88 -8.77
CA ASP A 167 -0.50 32.25 -7.42
C ASP A 167 -0.90 31.14 -6.43
N SER A 168 -0.74 29.82 -6.69
CA SER A 168 -1.34 28.87 -5.71
C SER A 168 -0.68 27.52 -5.43
N CYS A 169 0.57 27.27 -5.85
CA CYS A 169 1.27 26.07 -5.38
C CYS A 169 2.71 26.40 -4.98
N GLY A 170 2.86 26.89 -3.75
CA GLY A 170 4.15 27.20 -3.14
C GLY A 170 5.04 25.96 -2.94
N TYR A 171 6.35 26.24 -2.99
CA TYR A 171 7.48 25.41 -2.52
C TYR A 171 8.00 24.28 -3.42
N LEU A 172 8.17 24.51 -4.72
CA LEU A 172 9.05 23.65 -5.52
C LEU A 172 10.16 24.43 -6.21
N ASN A 173 11.39 24.08 -5.81
CA ASN A 173 12.65 24.55 -6.37
C ASN A 173 12.65 24.29 -7.89
N HIS A 174 12.59 25.36 -8.69
CA HIS A 174 12.22 25.36 -10.11
C HIS A 174 13.13 24.53 -11.04
N ASN A 175 14.31 24.10 -10.56
CA ASN A 175 15.41 23.63 -11.41
C ASN A 175 15.59 22.11 -11.56
N ARG A 176 14.83 21.22 -10.89
CA ARG A 176 15.05 19.76 -10.98
C ARG A 176 13.90 19.04 -11.70
N GLN A 177 14.03 18.87 -13.02
CA GLN A 177 13.16 17.97 -13.77
C GLN A 177 13.65 16.53 -13.60
N ILE A 178 13.01 15.78 -12.71
CA ILE A 178 13.29 14.35 -12.50
C ILE A 178 12.70 13.58 -13.68
N LYS A 179 13.54 12.78 -14.35
CA LYS A 179 13.11 11.91 -15.46
C LYS A 179 12.30 10.74 -14.92
N ASN A 180 11.30 10.27 -15.66
CA ASN A 180 10.47 9.12 -15.26
C ASN A 180 11.31 7.86 -14.99
N GLU A 181 12.40 7.67 -15.73
CA GLU A 181 13.39 6.61 -15.54
C GLU A 181 13.96 6.58 -14.12
N GLN A 182 14.22 7.75 -13.53
CA GLN A 182 14.74 7.85 -12.16
C GLN A 182 13.70 7.39 -11.13
N ILE A 183 12.41 7.67 -11.36
CA ILE A 183 11.33 7.21 -10.47
C ILE A 183 11.21 5.68 -10.55
N ILE A 184 11.23 5.12 -11.76
CA ILE A 184 11.16 3.67 -11.97
C ILE A 184 12.36 2.99 -11.32
N PHE A 185 13.57 3.53 -11.50
CA PHE A 185 14.78 3.00 -10.88
C PHE A 185 14.72 3.05 -9.36
N LEU A 186 14.34 4.17 -8.76
CA LEU A 186 14.18 4.29 -7.31
C LEU A 186 13.10 3.33 -6.77
N ASN A 187 12.01 3.16 -7.50
CA ASN A 187 10.95 2.22 -7.15
C ASN A 187 11.39 0.76 -7.26
N PHE A 188 12.21 0.44 -8.26
CA PHE A 188 12.85 -0.86 -8.40
C PHE A 188 13.78 -1.15 -7.21
N VAL A 189 14.62 -0.18 -6.83
CA VAL A 189 15.50 -0.29 -5.66
C VAL A 189 14.68 -0.50 -4.38
N LEU A 190 13.59 0.26 -4.19
CA LEU A 190 12.68 0.08 -3.05
C LEU A 190 12.10 -1.34 -3.00
N ALA A 191 11.54 -1.81 -4.11
CA ALA A 191 10.96 -3.15 -4.20
C ALA A 191 12.01 -4.26 -3.97
N PHE A 192 13.22 -4.06 -4.48
CA PHE A 192 14.33 -4.98 -4.29
C PHE A 192 14.75 -5.07 -2.83
N VAL A 193 14.97 -3.93 -2.17
CA VAL A 193 15.33 -3.88 -0.73
C VAL A 193 14.28 -4.61 0.11
N ILE A 194 13.00 -4.39 -0.17
CA ILE A 194 11.92 -5.02 0.59
C ILE A 194 11.83 -6.51 0.35
N SER A 195 12.04 -6.96 -0.89
CA SER A 195 12.11 -8.38 -1.22
C SER A 195 13.27 -9.10 -0.51
N GLN A 196 14.45 -8.46 -0.43
CA GLN A 196 15.60 -9.01 0.31
C GLN A 196 15.33 -9.08 1.82
N ILE A 197 14.67 -8.08 2.39
CA ILE A 197 14.33 -8.08 3.81
C ILE A 197 13.22 -9.09 4.11
N ALA A 198 12.26 -9.28 3.20
CA ALA A 198 11.25 -10.33 3.30
C ALA A 198 11.90 -11.72 3.29
N TRP A 199 12.92 -11.95 2.44
CA TRP A 199 13.72 -13.16 2.49
C TRP A 199 14.45 -13.33 3.82
N LEU A 200 15.13 -12.30 4.32
CA LEU A 200 15.78 -12.38 5.65
C LEU A 200 14.77 -12.68 6.76
N SER A 201 13.53 -12.23 6.60
CA SER A 201 12.46 -12.46 7.56
C SER A 201 12.01 -13.92 7.63
N THR A 202 12.28 -14.75 6.62
CA THR A 202 11.94 -16.19 6.66
C THR A 202 12.79 -16.97 7.66
N PHE A 203 13.93 -16.42 8.08
CA PHE A 203 14.79 -17.04 9.10
C PHE A 203 14.34 -16.71 10.52
N TRP A 204 13.37 -15.80 10.71
CA TRP A 204 12.86 -15.44 12.02
C TRP A 204 11.55 -16.17 12.35
N PRO A 205 11.39 -16.73 13.57
CA PRO A 205 10.20 -17.45 14.00
C PRO A 205 9.11 -16.49 14.50
N PHE A 206 8.77 -15.47 13.71
CA PHE A 206 7.75 -14.49 14.09
C PHE A 206 6.43 -14.74 13.38
N ASN A 207 5.34 -14.32 14.03
CA ASN A 207 4.02 -14.38 13.45
C ASN A 207 3.91 -13.46 12.21
N ASN A 208 3.00 -13.78 11.30
CA ASN A 208 2.74 -13.03 10.07
C ASN A 208 2.48 -11.54 10.32
N LEU A 209 1.71 -11.19 11.36
CA LEU A 209 1.36 -9.82 11.71
C LEU A 209 2.59 -9.03 12.18
N THR A 210 3.39 -9.60 13.08
CA THR A 210 4.63 -8.98 13.57
C THR A 210 5.63 -8.75 12.44
N THR A 211 5.84 -9.75 11.58
CA THR A 211 6.74 -9.65 10.44
C THR A 211 6.23 -8.65 9.40
N GLY A 212 4.93 -8.67 9.10
CA GLY A 212 4.32 -7.71 8.17
C GLY A 212 4.35 -6.28 8.68
N SER A 213 4.14 -6.04 9.97
CA SER A 213 4.31 -4.71 10.59
C SER A 213 5.76 -4.25 10.54
N PHE A 214 6.72 -5.13 10.82
CA PHE A 214 8.15 -4.80 10.70
C PHE A 214 8.53 -4.42 9.26
N LEU A 215 8.11 -5.23 8.28
CA LEU A 215 8.32 -4.93 6.86
C LEU A 215 7.64 -3.63 6.43
N LEU A 216 6.46 -3.30 6.97
CA LEU A 216 5.78 -2.03 6.71
C LEU A 216 6.60 -0.83 7.19
N ILE A 217 7.16 -0.90 8.40
CA ILE A 217 7.96 0.22 8.95
C ILE A 217 9.22 0.42 8.09
N ILE A 218 9.88 -0.66 7.70
CA ILE A 218 11.03 -0.61 6.77
C ILE A 218 10.60 0.01 5.44
N PHE A 219 9.53 -0.51 4.83
CA PHE A 219 8.96 0.03 3.59
C PHE A 219 8.73 1.53 3.71
N TYR A 220 8.06 1.97 4.78
CA TYR A 220 7.73 3.37 5.01
C TYR A 220 8.97 4.26 5.07
N VAL A 221 10.04 3.84 5.74
CA VAL A 221 11.27 4.63 5.83
C VAL A 221 11.91 4.83 4.45
N PHE A 222 12.11 3.76 3.70
CA PHE A 222 12.72 3.86 2.36
C PHE A 222 11.81 4.63 1.41
N TYR A 223 10.51 4.33 1.43
CA TYR A 223 9.50 5.04 0.66
C TYR A 223 9.52 6.55 0.94
N ASP A 224 9.57 6.94 2.20
CA ASP A 224 9.57 8.35 2.58
C ASP A 224 10.89 9.06 2.22
N ILE A 225 12.04 8.40 2.39
CA ILE A 225 13.34 8.93 1.93
C ILE A 225 13.30 9.19 0.42
N ILE A 226 12.80 8.23 -0.36
CA ILE A 226 12.63 8.38 -1.82
C ILE A 226 11.68 9.55 -2.12
N ARG A 227 10.55 9.64 -1.42
CA ARG A 227 9.59 10.74 -1.60
C ARG A 227 10.22 12.10 -1.30
N MET A 228 11.00 12.21 -0.23
CA MET A 228 11.74 13.42 0.13
C MET A 228 12.80 13.77 -0.91
N PHE A 229 13.50 12.77 -1.44
CA PHE A 229 14.46 12.95 -2.54
C PHE A 229 13.77 13.50 -3.79
N LEU A 230 12.64 12.90 -4.18
CA LEU A 230 11.86 13.31 -5.34
C LEU A 230 11.32 14.74 -5.21
N ARG A 231 10.97 15.17 -4.00
CA ARG A 231 10.52 16.53 -3.70
C ARG A 231 11.65 17.56 -3.59
N GLY A 232 12.91 17.12 -3.61
CA GLY A 232 14.06 18.00 -3.35
C GLY A 232 14.14 18.49 -1.90
N GLU A 233 13.44 17.83 -0.99
CA GLU A 233 13.33 18.19 0.43
C GLU A 233 14.29 17.39 1.33
N LEU A 234 15.25 16.69 0.72
CA LEU A 234 16.14 15.80 1.46
C LEU A 234 17.08 16.59 2.36
N ALA A 235 16.75 16.63 3.65
CA ALA A 235 17.56 17.27 4.68
C ALA A 235 18.09 16.20 5.65
N LYS A 236 19.42 16.19 5.87
CA LYS A 236 20.09 15.23 6.76
C LYS A 236 19.41 15.13 8.13
N LYS A 237 19.07 16.27 8.74
CA LYS A 237 18.37 16.34 10.04
C LYS A 237 17.00 15.65 10.02
N ARG A 238 16.24 15.75 8.92
CA ARG A 238 14.92 15.12 8.77
C ARG A 238 15.06 13.60 8.60
N VAL A 239 16.02 13.15 7.79
CA VAL A 239 16.31 11.71 7.60
C VAL A 239 16.70 11.06 8.93
N ILE A 240 17.60 11.68 9.70
CA ILE A 240 18.02 11.16 11.02
C ILE A 240 16.83 11.00 11.97
N LYS A 241 15.95 12.01 12.07
CA LYS A 241 14.76 11.93 12.93
C LYS A 241 13.84 10.75 12.56
N ARG A 242 13.66 10.48 11.27
CA ARG A 242 12.81 9.39 10.78
C ARG A 242 13.45 8.02 11.00
N VAL A 243 14.76 7.90 10.79
CA VAL A 243 15.51 6.67 11.10
C VAL A 243 15.50 6.39 12.61
N LEU A 244 15.62 7.41 13.46
CA LEU A 244 15.51 7.24 14.91
C LEU A 244 14.11 6.75 15.31
N LEU A 245 13.06 7.36 14.76
CA LEU A 245 11.68 6.92 14.98
C LEU A 245 11.47 5.47 14.53
N PHE A 246 12.07 5.08 13.41
CA PHE A 246 12.08 3.70 12.93
C PHE A 246 12.72 2.72 13.91
N ILE A 247 13.89 3.07 14.46
CA ILE A 247 14.59 2.22 15.44
C ILE A 247 13.71 2.03 16.68
N ILE A 248 13.08 3.11 17.17
CA ILE A 248 12.19 3.07 18.34
C ILE A 248 10.97 2.18 18.06
N LEU A 249 10.27 2.38 16.95
CA LEU A 249 9.08 1.58 16.61
C LEU A 249 9.43 0.10 16.41
N SER A 250 10.53 -0.19 15.72
CA SER A 250 11.01 -1.55 15.51
C SER A 250 11.35 -2.23 16.84
N ALA A 251 12.03 -1.52 17.74
CA ALA A 251 12.36 -2.02 19.07
C ALA A 251 11.10 -2.32 19.89
N VAL A 252 10.08 -1.46 19.84
CA VAL A 252 8.79 -1.70 20.51
C VAL A 252 8.13 -2.96 19.98
N ILE A 253 8.02 -3.12 18.66
CA ILE A 253 7.40 -4.31 18.06
C ILE A 253 8.15 -5.58 18.45
N LEU A 254 9.48 -5.58 18.33
CA LEU A 254 10.32 -6.73 18.68
C LEU A 254 10.28 -7.06 20.17
N ALA A 255 10.13 -6.07 21.05
CA ALA A 255 9.97 -6.27 22.49
C ALA A 255 8.59 -6.88 22.82
N THR A 256 7.55 -6.53 22.07
CA THR A 256 6.19 -7.09 22.25
C THR A 256 5.98 -8.42 21.55
N ALA A 257 6.89 -8.82 20.65
CA ALA A 257 6.78 -10.06 19.90
C ALA A 257 6.93 -11.27 20.84
N GLN A 258 6.11 -12.29 20.62
CA GLN A 258 6.26 -13.57 21.31
C GLN A 258 7.42 -14.33 20.69
N TRP A 259 8.55 -14.40 21.39
CA TRP A 259 9.72 -15.20 21.02
C TRP A 259 9.47 -16.68 21.32
N ARG A 260 8.45 -17.27 20.69
CA ARG A 260 8.23 -18.71 20.72
C ARG A 260 8.90 -19.30 19.50
N LEU A 261 9.93 -20.12 19.72
CA LEU A 261 10.46 -21.00 18.68
C LEU A 261 9.32 -21.94 18.28
N LEU A 262 8.83 -21.80 17.05
CA LEU A 262 8.01 -22.82 16.42
C LEU A 262 8.93 -24.02 16.18
N VAL A 263 8.92 -24.97 17.12
CA VAL A 263 9.51 -26.30 16.98
C VAL A 263 8.45 -27.23 16.41
#